data_AF-A0A8T3LX33-F1
#
_entry.id   AF-A0A8T3LX33-F1
#
_cell.length_a   1.000
_cell.length_b   1.000
_cell.length_c   1.000
_cell.angle_alpha   90.00
_cell.angle_beta   90.00
_cell.angle_gamma   90.00
#
_symmetry.space_group_name_H-M   'P 1'
#
loop_
_entity.id
_entity.type
_entity.pdbx_description
1 polymer ?
#
loop_
_entity_poly.entity_id
_entity_poly.type
_entity_poly.pdbx_seq_one_letter_code
_entity_poly.pdbx_strand_id
1 'polypeptide(L)'
;RRGKLRLLYEASPIGFLIEQAGGRASTGYGPILDLEPTSIHQRTGFIFGSRAEVERIEEYHRDHNERVYDAPLFGSRGLFRDSA
;
A
#
# COMPACT_ATOMS: atom_id res chain seq x y z
N ARG A 1 10.41 2.69 -0.66
CA ARG A 1 11.35 1.54 -0.94
C ARG A 1 10.62 0.55 -1.84
N ARG A 2 11.31 -0.10 -2.80
CA ARG A 2 10.69 -1.17 -3.61
C ARG A 2 10.50 -2.41 -2.72
N GLY A 3 9.29 -2.95 -2.67
CA GLY A 3 8.94 -4.07 -1.78
C GLY A 3 9.71 -5.36 -2.07
N LYS A 4 9.39 -6.44 -1.35
CA LYS A 4 10.11 -7.73 -1.49
C LYS A 4 9.55 -8.61 -2.62
N LEU A 5 8.24 -8.57 -2.82
CA LEU A 5 7.51 -9.47 -3.71
C LEU A 5 7.60 -9.01 -5.16
N ARG A 6 7.53 -9.96 -6.10
CA ARG A 6 7.52 -9.72 -7.54
C ARG A 6 6.08 -9.54 -8.01
N LEU A 7 5.90 -8.56 -8.89
CA LEU A 7 4.59 -8.17 -9.40
C LEU A 7 3.93 -9.36 -10.13
N LEU A 8 4.54 -9.85 -11.20
CA LEU A 8 3.87 -10.75 -12.15
C LEU A 8 3.45 -12.11 -11.58
N TYR A 9 4.30 -12.73 -10.76
CA TYR A 9 4.11 -14.14 -10.37
C TYR A 9 4.05 -14.36 -8.85
N GLU A 10 4.06 -13.28 -8.05
CA GLU A 10 3.81 -13.37 -6.60
C GLU A 10 2.63 -12.47 -6.21
N ALA A 11 2.67 -11.17 -6.54
CA ALA A 11 1.64 -10.21 -6.10
C ALA A 11 0.37 -10.24 -6.97
N SER A 12 0.49 -10.19 -8.30
CA SER A 12 -0.66 -10.17 -9.21
C SER A 12 -1.57 -11.40 -9.10
N PRO A 13 -1.06 -12.65 -9.01
CA PRO A 13 -1.92 -13.81 -8.85
C PRO A 13 -2.72 -13.79 -7.55
N ILE A 14 -2.09 -13.39 -6.44
CA ILE A 14 -2.78 -13.26 -5.14
C ILE A 14 -3.76 -12.09 -5.16
N GLY A 15 -3.37 -10.96 -5.78
CA GLY A 15 -4.24 -9.81 -5.94
C GLY A 15 -5.54 -10.15 -6.66
N PHE A 16 -5.43 -10.91 -7.75
CA PHE A 16 -6.59 -11.41 -8.49
C PHE A 16 -7.52 -12.24 -7.59
N LEU A 17 -6.98 -13.23 -6.86
CA LEU A 17 -7.80 -14.06 -5.96
C LEU A 17 -8.50 -13.24 -4.86
N ILE A 18 -7.78 -12.28 -4.26
CA ILE A 18 -8.32 -11.43 -3.20
C ILE A 18 -9.45 -10.55 -3.71
N GLU A 19 -9.29 -9.94 -4.88
CA GLU A 19 -10.34 -9.10 -5.47
C GLU A 19 -11.57 -9.91 -5.87
N GLN A 20 -11.38 -11.11 -6.43
CA GLN A 20 -12.49 -12.04 -6.71
C GLN A 20 -13.21 -12.49 -5.44
N ALA A 21 -12.52 -12.56 -4.29
CA ALA A 21 -13.13 -12.84 -2.99
C ALA A 21 -13.82 -11.62 -2.35
N GLY A 22 -13.93 -10.48 -3.05
CA GLY A 22 -14.52 -9.23 -2.55
C GLY A 22 -13.60 -8.40 -1.66
N GLY A 23 -12.37 -8.86 -1.43
CA GLY A 23 -11.33 -8.12 -0.74
C GLY A 23 -10.77 -6.97 -1.59
N ARG A 24 -9.61 -6.47 -1.17
CA ARG A 24 -8.84 -5.47 -1.92
C ARG A 24 -7.37 -5.79 -1.88
N ALA A 25 -6.67 -5.50 -2.98
CA ALA A 25 -5.24 -5.73 -3.14
C ALA A 25 -4.60 -4.48 -3.78
N SER A 26 -3.58 -3.92 -3.14
CA SER A 26 -3.05 -2.59 -3.43
C SER A 26 -1.53 -2.53 -3.28
N THR A 27 -0.95 -1.56 -3.97
CA THR A 27 0.45 -1.13 -3.78
C THR A 27 0.62 -0.14 -2.62
N GLY A 28 -0.49 0.33 -2.02
CA GLY A 28 -0.57 1.46 -1.09
C GLY A 28 -0.99 2.77 -1.77
N TYR A 29 -0.78 2.87 -3.10
CA TYR A 29 -1.15 4.06 -3.89
C TYR A 29 -2.28 3.78 -4.89
N GLY A 30 -2.62 2.51 -5.09
CA GLY A 30 -3.66 2.09 -6.02
C GLY A 30 -3.68 0.56 -6.20
N PRO A 31 -4.69 0.04 -6.92
CA PRO A 31 -4.89 -1.39 -7.12
C PRO A 31 -3.67 -2.07 -7.74
N ILE A 32 -3.38 -3.29 -7.28
CA ILE A 32 -2.18 -4.03 -7.75
C ILE A 32 -2.31 -4.49 -9.20
N LEU A 33 -3.54 -4.76 -9.65
CA LEU A 33 -3.81 -5.32 -10.99
C LEU A 33 -3.77 -4.26 -12.10
N ASP A 34 -3.87 -2.98 -11.74
CA ASP A 34 -3.78 -1.85 -12.67
C ASP A 34 -2.31 -1.43 -12.95
N LEU A 35 -1.36 -2.02 -12.22
CA LEU A 35 0.05 -1.66 -12.33
C LEU A 35 0.68 -2.30 -13.58
N GLU A 36 1.06 -1.48 -14.56
CA GLU A 36 1.80 -1.93 -15.73
C GLU A 36 3.25 -2.34 -15.35
N PRO A 37 3.67 -3.58 -15.64
CA PRO A 37 5.00 -4.07 -15.32
C PRO A 37 6.06 -3.47 -16.26
N THR A 38 7.15 -2.95 -15.70
CA THR A 38 8.33 -2.44 -16.43
C THR A 38 9.44 -3.49 -16.61
N SER A 39 9.34 -4.62 -15.90
CA SER A 39 10.29 -5.75 -15.97
C SER A 39 9.65 -7.04 -15.46
N ILE A 40 10.08 -8.18 -16.01
CA ILE A 40 9.61 -9.51 -15.58
C ILE A 40 9.88 -9.81 -14.09
N HIS A 41 10.91 -9.20 -13.50
CA HIS A 41 11.28 -9.38 -12.09
C HIS A 41 11.01 -8.14 -11.24
N GLN A 42 10.13 -7.23 -11.72
CA GLN A 42 9.76 -6.03 -10.98
C GLN A 42 9.28 -6.39 -9.58
N ARG A 43 9.93 -5.79 -8.56
CA ARG A 43 9.48 -5.88 -7.19
C ARG A 43 8.51 -4.76 -6.85
N THR A 44 7.53 -5.06 -6.01
CA THR A 44 6.49 -4.12 -5.59
C THR A 44 6.13 -4.28 -4.11
N GLY A 45 5.64 -3.20 -3.50
CA GLY A 45 4.93 -3.28 -2.23
C GLY A 45 3.57 -3.94 -2.46
N PHE A 46 3.07 -4.67 -1.47
CA PHE A 46 1.84 -5.41 -1.62
C PHE A 46 1.06 -5.44 -0.31
N ILE A 47 -0.17 -4.93 -0.35
CA ILE A 47 -1.10 -4.80 0.77
C ILE A 47 -2.39 -5.45 0.31
N PHE A 48 -2.91 -6.45 1.04
CA PHE A 48 -4.12 -7.15 0.64
C PHE A 48 -4.90 -7.67 1.83
N GLY A 49 -6.20 -7.88 1.66
CA GLY A 49 -7.06 -8.44 2.70
C GLY A 49 -8.48 -7.87 2.68
N SER A 50 -9.05 -7.68 3.88
CA SER A 50 -10.34 -7.03 4.05
C SER A 50 -10.33 -5.66 3.39
N ARG A 51 -11.32 -5.41 2.52
CA ARG A 51 -11.40 -4.19 1.73
C ARG A 51 -11.21 -2.94 2.58
N ALA A 52 -12.05 -2.78 3.61
CA ALA A 52 -12.05 -1.60 4.48
C ALA A 52 -10.68 -1.31 5.13
N GLU A 53 -9.96 -2.34 5.56
CA GLU A 53 -8.64 -2.17 6.17
C GLU A 53 -7.58 -1.75 5.15
N VAL A 54 -7.65 -2.30 3.94
CA VAL A 54 -6.73 -1.93 2.86
C VAL A 54 -6.96 -0.49 2.42
N GLU A 55 -8.22 -0.05 2.27
CA GLU A 55 -8.51 1.36 1.89
C GLU A 55 -8.04 2.32 2.98
N ARG A 56 -8.23 1.97 4.26
CA ARG A 56 -7.71 2.76 5.39
C ARG A 56 -6.19 2.92 5.32
N ILE A 57 -5.46 1.88 4.92
CA ILE A 57 -3.99 1.97 4.76
C ILE A 57 -3.62 2.83 3.56
N GLU A 58 -4.37 2.77 2.45
CA GLU A 58 -4.17 3.68 1.32
C GLU A 58 -4.44 5.14 1.67
N GLU A 59 -5.47 5.42 2.47
CA GLU A 59 -5.74 6.76 3.02
C GLU A 59 -4.53 7.27 3.78
N TYR A 60 -3.93 6.44 4.64
CA TYR A 60 -2.70 6.82 5.34
C TYR A 60 -1.52 7.09 4.40
N HIS A 61 -1.43 6.41 3.25
CA HIS A 61 -0.39 6.69 2.25
C HIS A 61 -0.64 8.02 1.53
N ARG A 62 -1.91 8.40 1.32
CA ARG A 62 -2.30 9.65 0.67
C ARG A 62 -2.14 10.85 1.61
N ASP A 63 -2.62 10.74 2.85
CA ASP A 63 -2.76 11.85 3.80
C ASP A 63 -1.47 12.14 4.60
N HIS A 64 -0.32 11.72 4.08
CA HIS A 64 1.04 11.76 4.64
C HIS A 64 1.25 12.73 5.83
N ASN A 65 0.86 12.31 7.05
CA ASN A 65 1.01 13.09 8.29
C ASN A 65 0.46 14.54 8.25
N GLU A 66 -0.47 14.89 7.37
CA GLU A 66 -0.94 16.29 7.25
C GLU A 66 -1.84 16.74 8.42
N ARG A 67 -2.20 15.83 9.33
CA ARG A 67 -2.81 16.22 10.60
C ARG A 67 -1.72 16.82 11.48
N VAL A 68 -1.64 18.15 11.46
CA VAL A 68 -0.90 18.95 12.45
C VAL A 68 -1.50 18.69 13.83
N TYR A 69 -1.07 17.60 14.48
CA TYR A 69 -1.18 17.47 15.92
C TYR A 69 -0.06 18.32 16.49
N ASP A 70 -0.36 19.57 16.81
CA ASP A 70 0.53 20.44 17.59
C ASP A 70 0.54 19.96 19.05
N ALA A 71 1.24 18.85 19.26
CA ALA A 71 1.51 18.33 20.58
C ALA A 71 2.93 18.80 20.94
N PRO A 72 3.10 19.80 21.82
CA PRO A 72 4.41 20.44 22.06
C PRO A 72 5.51 19.49 22.60
N LEU A 73 5.15 18.25 22.97
CA LEU A 73 6.06 17.20 23.45
C LEU A 73 6.03 15.92 22.60
N PHE A 74 5.20 15.84 21.56
CA PHE A 74 5.08 14.66 20.70
C PHE A 74 5.17 15.09 19.23
N GLY A 75 6.14 14.55 18.47
CA GLY A 75 6.25 14.82 17.03
C GLY A 75 5.04 14.34 16.21
N SER A 76 5.08 14.52 14.89
CA SER A 76 4.08 14.02 13.95
C SER A 76 3.79 12.54 14.21
N ARG A 77 2.58 12.24 14.72
CA ARG A 77 2.13 10.87 14.95
C ARG A 77 1.41 10.36 13.71
N GLY A 78 2.01 9.40 13.02
CA GLY A 78 1.33 8.62 11.99
C GLY A 78 2.02 7.29 11.71
N LEU A 79 1.40 6.52 10.82
CA LEU A 79 1.87 5.18 10.45
C LEU A 79 3.24 5.24 9.74
N PHE A 80 3.48 6.30 8.99
CA PHE A 80 4.73 6.54 8.28
C PHE A 80 5.60 7.50 9.07
N ARG A 81 6.89 7.19 9.09
CA ARG A 81 7.91 8.06 9.64
C ARG A 81 8.34 9.01 8.54
N ASP A 82 8.40 10.31 8.86
CA ASP A 82 8.92 11.30 7.93
C ASP A 82 10.34 10.90 7.51
N SER A 83 10.57 10.84 6.20
CA SER A 83 11.87 10.50 5.65
C SER A 83 12.70 11.78 5.65
N ALA A 84 13.68 11.86 6.55
CA ALA A 84 14.68 12.93 6.57
C ALA A 84 15.60 12.89 5.34
#